data_AF-A0AAV8Z2F2-F1
#
_entry.id   AF-A0AAV8Z2F2-F1
#
_cell.length_a   1.000
_cell.length_b   1.000
_cell.length_c   1.000
_cell.angle_alpha   90.00
_cell.angle_beta   90.00
_cell.angle_gamma   90.00
#
_symmetry.space_group_name_H-M   'P 1'
#
loop_
_entity.id
_entity.type
_entity.pdbx_description
1 polymer ?
#
loop_
_entity_poly.entity_id
_entity_poly.type
_entity_poly.pdbx_seq_one_letter_code
_entity_poly.pdbx_strand_id
1 'polypeptide(L)'
;MSKETEIKDTFEYFPRVWFRYVDDIFAIILLLNNHFPAIKVTYEMERNEQLPFLDVLVIRNSENMKETATLTYIPNDSHHSFQHKMASFNFLIHCLLNIPLSKGRFEHDKKLIKNNGYSAHLIDKLKRKHTFKTTLYNSTTFRRDTDNSKFVSLPYELKFTRGLDKVFKNSNINLIYNSKNKLQTFLGNLKDKIDNNEKSGIYEISLE
;
A
#
# COMPACT_ATOMS: atom_id res chain seq x y z
N MET A 1 -6.71 16.80 25.16
CA MET A 1 -7.21 15.42 25.33
C MET A 1 -8.48 15.34 24.53
N SER A 2 -8.53 14.57 23.44
CA SER A 2 -9.64 14.64 22.47
C SER A 2 -10.95 14.16 23.10
N LYS A 3 -12.06 14.86 22.86
CA LYS A 3 -13.42 14.54 23.36
C LYS A 3 -13.85 13.08 23.14
N GLU A 4 -13.19 12.35 22.25
CA GLU A 4 -13.38 10.92 22.02
C GLU A 4 -13.02 9.99 23.19
N THR A 5 -12.09 10.36 24.07
CA THR A 5 -11.80 9.53 25.25
C THR A 5 -12.96 9.58 26.24
N GLU A 6 -13.64 10.72 26.35
CA GLU A 6 -14.86 10.86 27.18
C GLU A 6 -16.02 10.02 26.62
N ILE A 7 -16.06 9.81 25.30
CA ILE A 7 -17.08 8.98 24.63
C ILE A 7 -17.01 7.53 25.11
N LYS A 8 -15.82 6.97 25.35
CA LYS A 8 -15.68 5.59 25.85
C LYS A 8 -16.30 5.38 27.23
N ASP A 9 -16.25 6.43 28.06
CA ASP A 9 -16.71 6.39 29.45
C ASP A 9 -18.20 6.76 29.59
N THR A 10 -18.78 7.42 28.59
CA THR A 10 -20.18 7.92 28.61
C THR A 10 -21.18 6.95 27.97
N PHE A 11 -20.73 6.05 27.08
CA PHE A 11 -21.62 5.06 26.46
C PHE A 11 -21.86 3.88 27.40
N GLU A 12 -23.12 3.59 27.72
CA GLU A 12 -23.53 2.37 28.44
C GLU A 12 -23.10 1.10 27.67
N TYR A 13 -23.07 1.18 26.34
CA TYR A 13 -22.52 0.16 25.45
C TYR A 13 -21.63 0.81 24.38
N PHE A 14 -20.31 0.69 24.55
CA PHE A 14 -19.38 1.14 23.52
C PHE A 14 -19.48 0.23 22.28
N PRO A 15 -19.47 0.79 21.05
CA PRO A 15 -19.62 -0.01 19.83
C PRO A 15 -18.53 -1.06 19.71
N ARG A 16 -18.91 -2.29 19.36
CA ARG A 16 -17.94 -3.38 19.16
C ARG A 16 -16.94 -3.07 18.05
N VAL A 17 -17.37 -2.28 17.06
CA VAL A 17 -16.54 -1.83 15.95
C VAL A 17 -16.47 -0.31 16.00
N TRP A 18 -15.26 0.20 16.20
CA TRP A 18 -14.92 1.62 16.18
C TRP A 18 -13.49 1.80 15.67
N PHE A 19 -13.35 2.16 14.40
CA PHE A 19 -12.06 2.44 13.78
C PHE A 19 -12.00 3.89 13.37
N ARG A 20 -10.92 4.58 13.74
CA ARG A 20 -10.69 5.99 13.40
C ARG A 20 -9.53 6.10 12.42
N TYR A 21 -9.73 6.85 11.34
CA TYR A 21 -8.70 7.24 10.39
C TYR A 21 -8.72 8.76 10.22
N VAL A 22 -7.74 9.44 10.81
CA VAL A 22 -7.69 10.92 10.87
C VAL A 22 -8.99 11.49 11.46
N ASP A 23 -9.86 12.07 10.65
CA ASP A 23 -11.15 12.65 11.07
C ASP A 23 -12.34 11.73 10.75
N ASP A 24 -12.13 10.66 10.00
CA ASP A 24 -13.15 9.70 9.60
C ASP A 24 -13.28 8.53 10.60
N ILE A 25 -14.52 8.13 10.88
CA ILE A 25 -14.83 7.07 11.84
C ILE A 25 -15.70 6.01 11.16
N PHE A 26 -15.25 4.75 11.20
CA PHE A 26 -16.04 3.59 10.86
C PHE A 26 -16.56 2.94 12.14
N ALA A 27 -17.87 2.99 12.34
CA ALA A 27 -18.51 2.42 13.52
C ALA A 27 -19.80 1.68 13.17
N ILE A 28 -20.07 0.59 13.87
CA ILE A 28 -21.36 -0.13 13.78
C ILE A 28 -22.20 0.29 14.97
N ILE A 29 -23.11 1.23 14.74
CA ILE A 29 -23.95 1.85 15.78
C ILE A 29 -25.36 2.10 15.27
N LEU A 30 -26.33 2.08 16.19
CA LEU A 30 -27.73 2.31 15.84
C LEU A 30 -28.05 3.82 15.73
N LEU A 31 -27.49 4.68 16.60
CA LEU A 31 -27.94 6.08 16.76
C LEU A 31 -26.88 6.98 17.43
N LEU A 32 -25.95 7.58 16.67
CA LEU A 32 -24.92 8.48 17.25
C LEU A 32 -25.47 9.86 17.63
N ASN A 33 -26.30 10.45 16.76
CA ASN A 33 -26.74 11.84 16.89
C ASN A 33 -27.76 12.08 18.01
N ASN A 34 -28.34 11.02 18.58
CA ASN A 34 -29.24 11.16 19.73
C ASN A 34 -28.49 11.39 21.04
N HIS A 35 -27.23 10.96 21.13
CA HIS A 35 -26.45 11.05 22.38
C HIS A 35 -25.74 12.40 22.55
N PHE A 36 -25.42 13.10 21.46
CA PHE A 36 -24.67 14.36 21.52
C PHE A 36 -25.37 15.47 20.71
N PRO A 37 -26.36 16.18 21.29
CA PRO A 37 -27.05 17.27 20.60
C PRO A 37 -26.11 18.42 20.19
N ALA A 38 -24.96 18.54 20.86
CA ALA A 38 -23.92 19.51 20.55
C ALA A 38 -23.03 19.15 19.35
N ILE A 39 -22.98 17.87 18.94
CA ILE A 39 -22.13 17.39 17.85
C ILE A 39 -23.02 16.76 16.79
N LYS A 40 -23.26 17.48 15.69
CA LYS A 40 -23.94 16.92 14.51
C LYS A 40 -22.92 16.14 13.68
N VAL A 41 -22.94 14.82 13.79
CA VAL A 41 -22.10 13.97 12.94
C VAL A 41 -22.82 13.78 11.61
N THR A 42 -22.12 14.07 10.51
CA THR A 42 -22.53 13.64 9.17
C THR A 42 -22.14 12.17 9.05
N TYR A 43 -23.11 11.29 8.79
CA TYR A 43 -22.86 9.86 8.66
C TYR A 43 -23.50 9.32 7.38
N GLU A 44 -22.82 8.36 6.77
CA GLU A 44 -23.38 7.56 5.69
C GLU A 44 -23.98 6.28 6.30
N MET A 45 -25.19 5.92 5.86
CA MET A 45 -25.80 4.67 6.27
C MET A 45 -25.52 3.60 5.23
N GLU A 46 -25.28 2.39 5.73
CA GLU A 46 -25.21 1.20 4.89
C GLU A 46 -26.51 1.06 4.08
N ARG A 47 -26.38 0.87 2.77
CA ARG A 47 -27.49 0.63 1.84
C ARG A 47 -27.13 -0.56 0.95
N ASN A 48 -28.07 -1.49 0.76
CA ASN A 48 -27.86 -2.69 -0.06
C ASN A 48 -26.60 -3.47 0.32
N GLU A 49 -26.35 -3.63 1.63
CA GLU A 49 -25.16 -4.31 2.17
C GLU A 49 -23.83 -3.62 1.80
N GLN A 50 -23.87 -2.34 1.42
CA GLN A 50 -22.69 -1.57 1.00
C GLN A 50 -22.60 -0.26 1.78
N LEU A 51 -21.39 0.09 2.20
CA LEU A 51 -21.07 1.32 2.90
C LEU A 51 -19.79 1.92 2.29
N PRO A 52 -19.85 3.09 1.63
CA PRO A 52 -18.65 3.80 1.24
C PRO A 52 -17.87 4.22 2.50
N PHE A 53 -16.56 4.08 2.48
CA PHE A 53 -15.68 4.57 3.54
C PHE A 53 -14.34 4.96 2.92
N LEU A 54 -13.97 6.24 2.98
CA LEU A 54 -12.80 6.78 2.27
C LEU A 54 -12.86 6.42 0.77
N ASP A 55 -11.75 5.95 0.20
CA ASP A 55 -11.64 5.51 -1.19
C ASP A 55 -12.12 4.06 -1.42
N VAL A 56 -12.70 3.39 -0.41
CA VAL A 56 -13.12 1.98 -0.49
C VAL A 56 -14.62 1.80 -0.27
N LEU A 57 -15.19 0.79 -0.92
CA LEU A 57 -16.57 0.35 -0.66
C LEU A 57 -16.52 -0.91 0.21
N VAL A 58 -17.07 -0.80 1.42
CA VAL A 58 -17.20 -1.91 2.37
C VAL A 58 -18.50 -2.66 2.06
N ILE A 59 -18.42 -3.97 1.85
CA ILE A 59 -19.59 -4.79 1.52
C ILE A 59 -19.83 -5.79 2.66
N ARG A 60 -20.97 -5.68 3.34
CA ARG A 60 -21.41 -6.64 4.36
C ARG A 60 -21.64 -7.97 3.65
N ASN A 61 -20.97 -9.02 4.13
CA ASN A 61 -21.15 -10.40 3.66
C ASN A 61 -20.50 -10.84 2.34
N SER A 62 -19.50 -10.12 1.83
CA SER A 62 -18.59 -10.72 0.86
C SER A 62 -17.15 -10.33 1.11
N GLU A 63 -16.23 -11.27 0.92
CA GLU A 63 -14.76 -11.08 0.95
C GLU A 63 -14.24 -10.06 -0.09
N ASN A 64 -15.12 -9.22 -0.63
CA ASN A 64 -14.86 -8.30 -1.73
C ASN A 64 -14.75 -6.87 -1.18
N MET A 65 -13.55 -6.47 -0.78
CA MET A 65 -13.19 -5.05 -0.88
C MET A 65 -13.19 -4.69 -2.36
N LYS A 66 -13.90 -3.63 -2.75
CA LYS A 66 -13.99 -3.16 -4.14
C LYS A 66 -12.58 -2.90 -4.69
N GLU A 67 -12.39 -3.22 -5.97
CA GLU A 67 -11.12 -3.13 -6.68
C GLU A 67 -10.59 -1.69 -6.74
N THR A 68 -9.82 -1.28 -5.72
CA THR A 68 -9.34 0.11 -5.60
C THR A 68 -8.01 0.33 -6.32
N ALA A 69 -7.60 -0.58 -7.20
CA ALA A 69 -6.42 -0.36 -8.00
C ALA A 69 -6.59 -0.99 -9.38
N THR A 70 -6.80 -0.14 -10.38
CA THR A 70 -6.41 -0.43 -11.76
C THR A 70 -4.89 -0.61 -11.75
N LEU A 71 -4.42 -1.78 -11.32
CA LEU A 71 -3.00 -2.09 -11.25
C LEU A 71 -2.52 -2.30 -12.69
N THR A 72 -2.08 -1.23 -13.33
CA THR A 72 -1.26 -1.33 -14.54
C THR A 72 0.10 -1.86 -14.12
N TYR A 73 0.35 -3.12 -14.45
CA TYR A 73 1.68 -3.72 -14.26
C TYR A 73 2.59 -3.28 -15.38
N ILE A 74 3.87 -3.21 -15.06
CA ILE A 74 4.92 -2.99 -16.05
C ILE A 74 4.95 -4.24 -16.97
N PRO A 75 4.80 -4.11 -18.29
CA PRO A 75 4.90 -5.24 -19.21
C PRO A 75 6.28 -5.90 -19.18
N ASN A 76 6.34 -7.21 -19.46
CA ASN A 76 7.59 -7.98 -19.40
C ASN A 76 8.64 -7.53 -20.43
N ASP A 77 8.22 -7.03 -21.58
CA ASP A 77 9.06 -6.51 -22.67
C ASP A 77 9.57 -5.08 -22.45
N SER A 78 9.02 -4.35 -21.48
CA SER A 78 9.42 -2.96 -21.22
C SER A 78 10.89 -2.82 -20.79
N HIS A 79 11.48 -1.64 -21.00
CA HIS A 79 12.87 -1.36 -20.62
C HIS A 79 13.03 -0.98 -19.13
N HIS A 80 12.55 -1.84 -18.23
CA HIS A 80 12.67 -1.67 -16.78
C HIS A 80 13.52 -2.79 -16.17
N SER A 81 14.17 -2.47 -15.04
CA SER A 81 14.87 -3.47 -14.24
C SER A 81 13.92 -4.60 -13.83
N PHE A 82 14.45 -5.83 -13.76
CA PHE A 82 13.66 -6.98 -13.33
C PHE A 82 13.10 -6.76 -11.92
N GLN A 83 13.85 -6.09 -11.04
CA GLN A 83 13.41 -5.77 -9.69
C GLN A 83 12.14 -4.90 -9.68
N HIS A 84 12.08 -3.86 -10.52
CA HIS A 84 10.90 -2.98 -10.61
C HIS A 84 9.69 -3.71 -11.17
N LYS A 85 9.87 -4.48 -12.25
CA LYS A 85 8.83 -5.34 -12.81
C LYS A 85 8.25 -6.29 -11.76
N MET A 86 9.11 -6.80 -10.88
CA MET A 86 8.72 -7.78 -9.87
C MET A 86 8.10 -7.17 -8.61
N ALA A 87 8.25 -5.86 -8.37
CA ALA A 87 7.74 -5.21 -7.18
C ALA A 87 6.22 -5.37 -7.04
N SER A 88 5.47 -5.10 -8.11
CA SER A 88 4.02 -5.23 -8.14
C SER A 88 3.56 -6.68 -7.91
N PHE A 89 4.26 -7.68 -8.48
CA PHE A 89 3.91 -9.09 -8.25
C PHE A 89 4.24 -9.56 -6.84
N ASN A 90 5.34 -9.08 -6.23
CA ASN A 90 5.63 -9.36 -4.84
C ASN A 90 4.54 -8.78 -3.91
N PHE A 91 4.06 -7.57 -4.21
CA PHE A 91 2.95 -6.95 -3.49
C PHE A 91 1.66 -7.77 -3.63
N LEU A 92 1.31 -8.18 -4.85
CA LEU A 92 0.14 -9.03 -5.09
C LEU A 92 0.18 -10.34 -4.32
N ILE A 93 1.33 -11.03 -4.36
CA ILE A 93 1.47 -12.32 -3.66
C ILE A 93 1.43 -12.13 -2.15
N HIS A 94 1.99 -11.04 -1.64
CA HIS A 94 1.86 -10.67 -0.24
C HIS A 94 0.39 -10.45 0.14
N CYS A 95 -0.36 -9.70 -0.67
CA CYS A 95 -1.80 -9.50 -0.45
C CYS A 95 -2.57 -10.82 -0.50
N LEU A 96 -2.27 -11.68 -1.47
CA LEU A 96 -2.89 -12.99 -1.60
C LEU A 96 -2.69 -13.91 -0.39
N LEU A 97 -1.53 -13.82 0.26
CA LEU A 97 -1.22 -14.67 1.41
C LEU A 97 -1.75 -14.11 2.73
N ASN A 98 -1.91 -12.78 2.83
CA ASN A 98 -2.18 -12.12 4.10
C ASN A 98 -3.57 -11.46 4.19
N ILE A 99 -4.24 -11.25 3.06
CA ILE A 99 -5.57 -10.63 2.97
C ILE A 99 -6.54 -11.69 2.45
N PRO A 100 -7.74 -11.85 3.05
CA PRO A 100 -8.79 -12.67 2.49
C PRO A 100 -9.27 -12.04 1.18
N LEU A 101 -8.66 -12.44 0.07
CA LEU A 101 -9.10 -12.06 -1.27
C LEU A 101 -10.20 -13.01 -1.73
N SER A 102 -11.23 -12.47 -2.35
CA SER A 102 -12.22 -13.30 -3.02
C SER A 102 -11.61 -14.12 -4.16
N LYS A 103 -12.21 -15.29 -4.42
CA LYS A 103 -11.80 -16.18 -5.51
C LYS A 103 -11.80 -15.48 -6.88
N GLY A 104 -12.73 -14.54 -7.10
CA GLY A 104 -12.82 -13.77 -8.34
C GLY A 104 -11.61 -12.86 -8.55
N ARG A 105 -11.17 -12.16 -7.49
CA ARG A 105 -9.99 -11.27 -7.57
C ARG A 105 -8.71 -12.04 -7.85
N PHE A 106 -8.55 -13.22 -7.25
CA PHE A 106 -7.38 -14.05 -7.47
C PHE A 106 -7.24 -14.49 -8.94
N GLU A 107 -8.33 -14.95 -9.57
CA GLU A 107 -8.30 -15.36 -10.97
C GLU A 107 -8.11 -14.16 -11.91
N HIS A 108 -8.68 -13.01 -11.57
CA HIS A 108 -8.45 -11.76 -12.30
C HIS A 108 -6.96 -11.38 -12.29
N ASP A 109 -6.32 -11.32 -11.13
CA ASP A 109 -4.91 -10.95 -11.00
C ASP A 109 -4.02 -11.95 -11.76
N LYS A 110 -4.32 -13.26 -11.68
CA LYS A 110 -3.60 -14.30 -12.43
C LYS A 110 -3.70 -14.11 -13.95
N LYS A 111 -4.90 -13.79 -14.47
CA LYS A 111 -5.10 -13.48 -15.89
C LYS A 111 -4.32 -12.24 -16.31
N LEU A 112 -4.31 -11.22 -15.46
CA LEU A 112 -3.64 -9.95 -15.72
C LEU A 112 -2.11 -10.13 -15.79
N ILE A 113 -1.53 -10.97 -14.92
CA ILE A 113 -0.10 -11.31 -14.98
C ILE A 113 0.25 -12.01 -16.31
N LYS A 114 -0.59 -12.96 -16.74
CA LYS A 114 -0.41 -13.68 -18.02
C LYS A 114 -0.48 -12.72 -19.20
N ASN A 115 -1.44 -11.79 -19.19
CA ASN A 115 -1.61 -10.78 -20.24
C ASN A 115 -0.40 -9.84 -20.37
N ASN A 116 0.33 -9.58 -19.27
CA ASN A 116 1.56 -8.77 -19.28
C ASN A 116 2.82 -9.54 -19.74
N GLY A 117 2.66 -10.77 -20.26
CA GLY A 117 3.76 -11.55 -20.84
C GLY A 117 4.65 -12.25 -19.82
N TYR A 118 4.17 -12.44 -18.58
CA TYR A 118 4.89 -13.19 -17.54
C TYR A 118 4.46 -14.66 -17.52
N SER A 119 5.42 -15.54 -17.27
CA SER A 119 5.15 -16.98 -17.19
C SER A 119 4.47 -17.37 -15.88
N ALA A 120 3.54 -18.33 -15.94
CA ALA A 120 2.91 -18.87 -14.73
C ALA A 120 3.93 -19.45 -13.75
N HIS A 121 4.99 -20.08 -14.27
CA HIS A 121 6.10 -20.62 -13.47
C HIS A 121 6.78 -19.53 -12.60
N LEU A 122 6.92 -18.31 -13.11
CA LEU A 122 7.49 -17.20 -12.35
C LEU A 122 6.61 -16.85 -11.14
N ILE A 123 5.30 -16.84 -11.31
CA ILE A 123 4.33 -16.59 -10.23
C ILE A 123 4.44 -17.69 -9.17
N ASP A 124 4.47 -18.96 -9.59
CA ASP A 124 4.59 -20.08 -8.66
C ASP A 124 5.91 -20.02 -7.88
N LYS A 125 7.00 -19.62 -8.54
CA LYS A 125 8.30 -19.41 -7.88
C LYS A 125 8.23 -18.32 -6.81
N LEU A 126 7.58 -17.19 -7.12
CA LEU A 126 7.40 -16.11 -6.15
C LEU A 126 6.49 -16.53 -5.00
N LYS A 127 5.39 -17.26 -5.28
CA LYS A 127 4.48 -17.79 -4.27
C LYS A 127 5.23 -18.70 -3.30
N ARG A 128 5.98 -19.67 -3.82
CA ARG A 128 6.83 -20.56 -3.01
C ARG A 128 7.81 -19.77 -2.14
N LYS A 129 8.45 -18.74 -2.70
CA LYS A 129 9.38 -17.87 -1.96
C LYS A 129 8.70 -17.16 -0.78
N HIS A 130 7.51 -16.58 -0.99
CA HIS A 130 6.79 -15.87 0.06
C HIS A 130 6.23 -16.83 1.12
N THR A 131 5.66 -17.96 0.72
CA THR A 131 5.20 -19.00 1.65
C THR A 131 6.35 -19.49 2.51
N PHE A 132 7.49 -19.84 1.90
CA PHE A 132 8.68 -20.28 2.64
C PHE A 132 9.17 -19.22 3.63
N LYS A 133 9.24 -17.95 3.21
CA LYS A 133 9.63 -16.84 4.10
C LYS A 133 8.68 -16.68 5.29
N THR A 134 7.39 -16.86 5.05
CA THR A 134 6.34 -16.77 6.09
C THR A 134 6.44 -17.94 7.06
N THR A 135 6.56 -19.17 6.56
CA THR A 135 6.75 -20.37 7.38
C THR A 135 8.01 -20.26 8.25
N LEU A 136 9.12 -19.81 7.67
CA LEU A 136 10.39 -19.60 8.39
C LEU A 136 10.25 -18.57 9.53
N TYR A 137 9.54 -17.47 9.27
CA TYR A 137 9.28 -16.44 10.28
C TYR A 137 8.41 -16.98 11.41
N ASN A 138 7.42 -17.81 11.09
CA ASN A 138 6.54 -18.42 12.10
C ASN A 138 7.22 -19.56 12.88
N SER A 139 8.24 -20.19 12.31
CA SER A 139 8.93 -21.33 12.92
C SER A 139 10.12 -20.97 13.80
N THR A 140 10.58 -19.71 13.80
CA THR A 140 11.78 -19.29 14.53
C THR A 140 11.56 -17.96 15.26
N THR A 141 12.03 -17.87 16.51
CA THR A 141 12.06 -16.62 17.28
C THR A 141 13.36 -15.85 17.10
N PHE A 142 14.33 -16.40 16.36
CA PHE A 142 15.61 -15.76 16.07
C PHE A 142 15.39 -14.45 15.31
N ARG A 143 15.89 -13.36 15.89
CA ARG A 143 15.98 -12.07 15.19
C ARG A 143 17.03 -12.20 14.11
N ARG A 144 16.68 -11.90 12.86
CA ARG A 144 17.69 -11.79 11.81
C ARG A 144 18.60 -10.63 12.16
N ASP A 145 19.91 -10.85 12.10
CA ASP A 145 20.88 -9.77 12.20
C ASP A 145 20.56 -8.69 11.16
N THR A 146 20.73 -7.44 11.54
CA THR A 146 20.58 -6.31 10.63
C THR A 146 21.61 -6.45 9.53
N ASP A 147 21.14 -6.52 8.28
CA ASP A 147 22.01 -6.61 7.12
C ASP A 147 22.84 -5.31 7.02
N ASN A 148 24.15 -5.41 7.21
CA ASN A 148 25.09 -4.28 7.10
C ASN A 148 25.43 -3.96 5.63
N SER A 149 24.58 -4.37 4.69
CA SER A 149 24.76 -4.12 3.27
C SER A 149 24.59 -2.65 2.93
N LYS A 150 25.46 -2.15 2.03
CA LYS A 150 25.38 -0.78 1.53
C LYS A 150 24.51 -0.74 0.29
N PHE A 151 23.64 0.26 0.17
CA PHE A 151 22.83 0.45 -1.03
C PHE A 151 23.45 1.49 -1.96
N VAL A 152 23.57 1.15 -3.24
CA VAL A 152 24.07 2.06 -4.28
C VAL A 152 23.03 2.15 -5.39
N SER A 153 22.66 3.37 -5.77
CA SER A 153 21.71 3.60 -6.85
C SER A 153 22.43 3.85 -8.19
N LEU A 154 21.95 3.22 -9.26
CA LEU A 154 22.44 3.47 -10.61
C LEU A 154 21.31 3.52 -11.65
N PRO A 155 21.50 4.22 -12.78
CA PRO A 155 20.57 4.18 -13.89
C PRO A 155 20.45 2.77 -14.46
N TYR A 156 19.23 2.33 -14.74
CA TYR A 156 19.02 1.07 -15.44
C TYR A 156 19.35 1.23 -16.92
N GLU A 157 20.24 0.37 -17.42
CA GLU A 157 20.50 0.23 -18.86
C GLU A 157 20.84 -1.23 -19.13
N LEU A 158 19.97 -1.92 -19.88
CA LEU A 158 19.98 -3.39 -19.99
C LEU A 158 21.35 -3.95 -20.38
N LYS A 159 22.09 -3.27 -21.25
CA LYS A 159 23.40 -3.74 -21.75
C LYS A 159 24.51 -3.58 -20.71
N PHE A 160 24.50 -2.51 -19.93
CA PHE A 160 25.56 -2.21 -18.96
C PHE A 160 25.30 -2.80 -17.58
N THR A 161 24.05 -2.86 -17.15
CA THR A 161 23.72 -3.28 -15.78
C THR A 161 23.60 -4.79 -15.61
N ARG A 162 23.63 -5.56 -16.71
CA ARG A 162 23.46 -7.01 -16.67
C ARG A 162 24.64 -7.67 -15.96
N GLY A 163 24.35 -8.34 -14.84
CA GLY A 163 25.35 -9.08 -14.07
C GLY A 163 26.07 -8.24 -13.01
N LEU A 164 25.92 -6.91 -12.98
CA LEU A 164 26.50 -6.07 -11.93
C LEU A 164 25.99 -6.48 -10.54
N ASP A 165 24.71 -6.86 -10.42
CA ASP A 165 24.15 -7.38 -9.18
C ASP A 165 24.96 -8.54 -8.58
N LYS A 166 25.60 -9.38 -9.42
CA LYS A 166 26.41 -10.51 -8.93
C LYS A 166 27.77 -10.05 -8.45
N VAL A 167 28.38 -9.10 -9.16
CA VAL A 167 29.70 -8.56 -8.84
C VAL A 167 29.66 -7.80 -7.51
N PHE A 168 28.68 -6.93 -7.32
CA PHE A 168 28.56 -6.09 -6.13
C PHE A 168 28.04 -6.84 -4.89
N LYS A 169 27.37 -7.99 -5.06
CA LYS A 169 27.00 -8.85 -3.92
C LYS A 169 28.21 -9.37 -3.16
N ASN A 170 29.33 -9.65 -3.84
CA ASN A 170 30.54 -10.13 -3.20
C ASN A 170 31.18 -9.09 -2.27
N SER A 171 30.92 -7.80 -2.52
CA SER A 171 31.39 -6.68 -1.69
C SER A 171 30.33 -6.17 -0.70
N ASN A 172 29.27 -6.95 -0.46
CA ASN A 172 28.14 -6.58 0.40
C ASN A 172 27.45 -5.27 -0.01
N ILE A 173 27.36 -5.03 -1.33
CA ILE A 173 26.70 -3.86 -1.91
C ILE A 173 25.45 -4.30 -2.68
N ASN A 174 24.31 -3.74 -2.30
CA ASN A 174 23.03 -3.91 -2.97
C ASN A 174 22.80 -2.79 -3.98
N LEU A 175 22.65 -3.18 -5.25
CA LEU A 175 22.36 -2.26 -6.33
C LEU A 175 20.86 -2.01 -6.45
N ILE A 176 20.49 -0.73 -6.56
CA ILE A 176 19.13 -0.26 -6.82
C ILE A 176 19.12 0.49 -8.15
N TYR A 177 18.20 0.13 -9.02
CA TYR A 177 18.09 0.74 -10.34
C TYR A 177 17.15 1.94 -10.33
N ASN A 178 17.44 2.98 -11.10
CA ASN A 178 16.54 4.12 -11.29
C ASN A 178 16.41 4.50 -12.77
N SER A 179 15.38 5.29 -13.10
CA SER A 179 15.25 5.94 -14.41
C SER A 179 15.69 7.40 -14.28
N LYS A 180 16.78 7.76 -14.96
CA LYS A 180 17.25 9.17 -15.00
C LYS A 180 16.39 10.05 -15.91
N ASN A 181 15.87 9.48 -16.98
CA ASN A 181 15.16 10.19 -18.04
C ASN A 181 13.66 10.33 -17.74
N LYS A 182 13.31 11.03 -16.65
CA LYS A 182 11.91 11.35 -16.37
C LYS A 182 11.43 12.43 -17.33
N LEU A 183 10.20 12.29 -17.85
CA LEU A 183 9.59 13.29 -18.74
C LEU A 183 9.60 14.69 -18.13
N GLN A 184 9.39 14.79 -16.81
CA GLN A 184 9.47 16.04 -16.06
C GLN A 184 10.83 16.76 -16.21
N THR A 185 11.94 16.02 -16.35
CA THR A 185 13.27 16.62 -16.54
C THR A 185 13.39 17.27 -17.91
N PHE A 186 12.76 16.70 -18.94
CA PHE A 186 12.78 17.24 -20.31
C PHE A 186 11.76 18.36 -20.51
N LEU A 187 10.58 18.23 -19.91
CA LEU A 187 9.46 19.16 -20.07
C LEU A 187 9.50 20.32 -19.07
N GLY A 188 10.34 20.25 -18.03
CA GLY A 188 10.38 21.22 -16.96
C GLY A 188 9.18 21.12 -16.01
N ASN A 189 9.19 21.94 -14.95
CA ASN A 189 7.99 22.13 -14.13
C ASN A 189 7.07 23.12 -14.82
N LEU A 190 5.85 22.67 -15.15
CA LEU A 190 4.79 23.52 -15.71
C LEU A 190 4.14 24.45 -14.66
N LYS A 191 4.44 24.24 -13.37
CA LYS A 191 3.94 25.07 -12.29
C LYS A 191 4.93 26.19 -11.97
N ASP A 192 4.40 27.40 -11.77
CA ASP A 192 5.17 28.51 -11.26
C ASP A 192 5.76 28.18 -9.88
N LYS A 193 6.99 28.62 -9.63
CA LYS A 193 7.60 28.49 -8.31
C LYS A 193 6.91 29.47 -7.37
N ILE A 194 6.13 28.92 -6.44
CA ILE A 194 5.57 29.66 -5.31
C ILE A 194 6.72 29.93 -4.31
N ASP A 195 6.77 31.15 -3.78
CA ASP A 195 7.74 31.51 -2.74
C ASP A 195 7.53 30.68 -1.47
N ASN A 196 8.58 30.46 -0.69
CA ASN A 196 8.52 29.60 0.49
C ASN A 196 7.48 30.07 1.52
N ASN A 197 7.26 31.38 1.64
CA ASN A 197 6.32 31.96 2.59
C ASN A 197 4.85 31.77 2.20
N GLU A 198 4.57 31.54 0.91
CA GLU A 198 3.22 31.31 0.39
C GLU A 198 2.89 29.81 0.27
N LYS A 199 3.86 28.93 0.55
CA LYS A 199 3.62 27.49 0.57
C LYS A 199 2.80 27.14 1.80
N SER A 200 1.75 26.35 1.59
CA SER A 200 1.03 25.71 2.68
C SER A 200 1.98 24.83 3.48
N GLY A 201 2.11 25.11 4.78
CA GLY A 201 2.99 24.41 5.71
C GLY A 201 2.44 24.47 7.13
N ILE A 202 3.03 23.68 8.03
CA ILE A 202 2.69 23.72 9.45
C ILE A 202 3.43 24.90 10.06
N TYR A 203 2.71 25.91 10.52
CA TYR A 203 3.26 27.06 11.23
C TYR A 203 3.04 26.91 12.73
N GLU A 204 4.08 27.20 13.50
CA GLU A 204 3.99 27.35 14.94
C GLU A 204 3.36 28.71 15.23
N ILE A 205 2.18 28.70 15.85
CA ILE A 205 1.52 29.93 16.31
C ILE A 205 1.95 30.13 17.76
N SER A 206 2.75 31.16 18.02
CA SER A 206 3.02 31.61 19.37
C SER A 206 1.74 32.24 19.93
N LEU A 207 1.21 31.67 21.01
CA LEU A 207 0.11 32.28 21.76
C LEU A 207 0.72 33.34 22.69
N GLU A 208 0.36 34.60 22.46
CA GLU A 208 0.51 35.69 23.45
C GLU A 208 -0.48 35.53 24.62
#